data_AF-A0A2A4SYH7-F1
#
_entry.id   AF-A0A2A4SYH7-F1
#
_cell.length_a   1.000
_cell.length_b   1.000
_cell.length_c   1.000
_cell.angle_alpha   90.00
_cell.angle_beta   90.00
_cell.angle_gamma   90.00
#
_symmetry.space_group_name_H-M   'P 1'
#
loop_
_entity.id
_entity.type
_entity.pdbx_description
1 polymer ?
#
loop_
_entity_poly.entity_id
_entity_poly.type
_entity_poly.pdbx_seq_one_letter_code
_entity_poly.pdbx_strand_id
1 'polypeptide(L)'
;ITTAQRLFQEGELKGELIGLKKGRTEGRTEGELIGLKRGMIQLIQKMFIKKFKQSPSINLMNLSVEQLDSISDRLLTCDKMEDVLKGIVSDSSSSTSS
;
A
#
# COMPACT_ATOMS: atom_id res chain seq x y z
N ILE A 1 24.53 -18.85 40.59
CA ILE A 1 23.62 -17.88 39.94
C ILE A 1 22.75 -17.26 41.03
N THR A 2 22.84 -15.95 41.23
CA THR A 2 22.02 -15.24 42.22
C THR A 2 20.60 -15.02 41.69
N THR A 3 19.63 -14.79 42.58
CA THR A 3 18.24 -14.49 42.20
C THR A 3 18.14 -13.29 41.26
N ALA A 4 18.99 -12.28 41.46
CA ALA A 4 19.09 -11.12 40.57
C ALA A 4 19.51 -11.51 39.15
N GLN A 5 20.55 -12.33 38.99
CA GLN A 5 21.00 -12.80 37.67
C GLN A 5 19.90 -13.56 36.91
N ARG A 6 19.09 -14.36 37.61
CA ARG A 6 17.95 -15.07 37.01
C ARG A 6 16.89 -14.09 36.48
N LEU A 7 16.55 -13.07 37.27
CA LEU A 7 15.56 -12.06 36.87
C LEU A 7 16.03 -11.24 35.67
N PHE A 8 17.32 -10.88 35.61
CA PHE A 8 17.88 -10.20 34.44
C PHE A 8 17.79 -11.06 33.19
N GLN A 9 18.20 -12.33 33.29
CA GLN A 9 18.17 -13.25 32.15
C GLN A 9 16.74 -13.54 31.67
N GLU A 10 15.77 -13.68 32.58
CA GLU A 10 14.36 -13.77 32.22
C GLU A 10 13.83 -12.50 31.55
N GLY A 11 14.28 -11.33 32.00
CA GLY A 11 13.94 -10.04 31.40
C GLY A 11 14.46 -9.92 29.97
N GLU A 12 15.72 -10.30 29.72
CA GLU A 12 16.31 -10.31 28.39
C GLU A 12 15.57 -11.27 27.45
N LEU A 13 15.32 -12.51 27.87
CA LEU A 13 14.60 -13.51 27.08
C LEU A 13 13.17 -13.04 26.74
N LYS A 14 12.48 -12.41 27.70
CA LYS A 14 11.14 -11.84 27.46
C LYS A 14 11.21 -10.67 26.48
N GLY A 15 12.20 -9.79 26.63
CA GLY A 15 12.41 -8.65 25.75
C GLY A 15 12.65 -9.09 24.30
N GLU A 16 13.52 -10.07 24.10
CA GLU A 16 13.81 -10.65 22.78
C GLU A 16 12.56 -11.28 22.16
N LEU A 17 11.81 -12.07 22.93
CA LEU A 17 10.61 -12.74 22.44
C LEU A 17 9.51 -11.73 22.05
N ILE A 18 9.32 -10.68 22.84
CA ILE A 18 8.38 -9.60 22.53
C ILE A 18 8.85 -8.85 21.27
N GLY A 19 10.13 -8.49 21.19
CA GLY A 19 10.70 -7.80 20.04
C GLY A 19 10.52 -8.57 18.74
N LEU A 20 10.84 -9.88 18.77
CA LEU A 20 10.70 -10.75 17.59
C LEU A 20 9.23 -10.95 17.18
N LYS A 21 8.33 -11.08 18.15
CA LYS A 21 6.89 -11.18 17.88
C LYS A 21 6.36 -9.88 17.25
N LYS A 22 6.71 -8.73 17.83
CA LYS A 22 6.29 -7.41 17.36
C LYS A 22 6.83 -7.10 15.96
N GLY A 23 8.13 -7.32 15.74
CA GLY A 23 8.76 -7.11 14.44
C GLY A 23 8.15 -8.01 13.35
N ARG A 24 7.83 -9.27 13.66
CA ARG A 24 7.13 -10.15 12.71
C ARG A 24 5.73 -9.63 12.37
N THR A 25 4.97 -9.16 13.36
CA THR A 25 3.61 -8.66 13.11
C THR A 25 3.63 -7.39 12.27
N GLU A 26 4.49 -6.43 12.60
CA GLU A 26 4.62 -5.15 11.89
C GLU A 26 5.09 -5.38 10.45
N GLY A 27 6.16 -6.17 10.26
CA GLY A 27 6.67 -6.49 8.94
C GLY A 27 5.66 -7.23 8.06
N ARG A 28 4.81 -8.08 8.64
CA ARG A 28 3.73 -8.74 7.90
C ARG A 28 2.68 -7.74 7.45
N THR A 29 2.21 -6.86 8.34
CA THR A 29 1.18 -5.87 8.03
C THR A 29 1.66 -4.85 6.99
N GLU A 30 2.88 -4.35 7.12
CA GLU A 30 3.47 -3.42 6.16
C GLU A 30 3.69 -4.09 4.80
N GLY A 31 4.24 -5.32 4.80
CA GLY A 31 4.46 -6.10 3.59
C GLY A 31 3.16 -6.40 2.83
N GLU A 32 2.08 -6.71 3.54
CA GLU A 32 0.77 -6.96 2.94
C GLU A 32 0.20 -5.70 2.29
N LEU A 33 0.26 -4.54 2.97
CA LEU A 33 -0.22 -3.27 2.43
C LEU A 33 0.58 -2.82 1.21
N ILE A 34 1.92 -2.90 1.28
CA ILE A 34 2.81 -2.59 0.15
C ILE A 34 2.55 -3.56 -1.02
N GLY A 35 2.39 -4.85 -0.73
CA GLY A 35 2.12 -5.89 -1.71
C GLY A 35 0.80 -5.68 -2.43
N LEU A 36 -0.27 -5.41 -1.69
CA LEU A 36 -1.59 -5.10 -2.24
C LEU A 36 -1.54 -3.89 -3.17
N LYS A 37 -0.94 -2.78 -2.71
CA LYS A 37 -0.82 -1.54 -3.50
C LYS A 37 -0.04 -1.79 -4.80
N ARG A 38 1.12 -2.46 -4.71
CA ARG A 38 1.93 -2.80 -5.89
C ARG A 38 1.16 -3.72 -6.85
N GLY A 39 0.42 -4.70 -6.33
CA GLY A 39 -0.43 -5.59 -7.12
C GLY A 39 -1.52 -4.85 -7.88
N MET A 40 -2.24 -3.95 -7.22
CA MET A 40 -3.27 -3.11 -7.87
C MET A 40 -2.68 -2.24 -8.98
N ILE A 41 -1.53 -1.60 -8.73
CA ILE A 41 -0.84 -0.79 -9.74
C ILE A 41 -0.48 -1.63 -10.97
N GLN A 42 0.11 -2.81 -10.76
CA GLN A 42 0.46 -3.71 -11.86
C GLN A 42 -0.77 -4.17 -12.65
N LEU A 43 -1.89 -4.46 -11.96
CA LEU A 43 -3.13 -4.86 -12.59
C LEU A 43 -3.71 -3.73 -13.45
N ILE A 44 -3.77 -2.51 -12.90
CA ILE A 44 -4.25 -1.32 -13.60
C ILE A 44 -3.38 -1.05 -14.83
N GLN A 45 -2.04 -1.09 -14.71
CA GLN A 45 -1.14 -0.95 -15.85
C GLN A 45 -1.42 -1.99 -16.95
N LYS A 46 -1.59 -3.26 -16.57
CA LYS A 46 -1.93 -4.33 -17.53
C LYS A 46 -3.27 -4.09 -18.21
N MET A 47 -4.26 -3.63 -17.48
CA MET A 47 -5.59 -3.31 -18.04
C MET A 47 -5.53 -2.12 -18.99
N PHE A 48 -4.79 -1.05 -18.66
CA PHE A 48 -4.55 0.08 -19.57
C PHE A 48 -3.88 -0.38 -20.87
N ILE A 49 -2.82 -1.18 -20.76
CA ILE A 49 -2.12 -1.72 -21.93
C ILE A 49 -3.05 -2.62 -22.76
N LYS A 50 -3.88 -3.47 -22.13
CA LYS A 50 -4.82 -4.33 -22.87
C LYS A 50 -5.95 -3.56 -23.55
N LYS A 51 -6.57 -2.61 -22.86
CA LYS A 51 -7.78 -1.90 -23.34
C LYS A 51 -7.41 -0.75 -24.30
N PHE A 52 -6.39 0.03 -23.96
CA PHE A 52 -6.02 1.25 -24.69
C PHE A 52 -4.74 1.12 -25.51
N LYS A 53 -3.99 0.01 -25.40
CA LYS A 53 -2.67 -0.18 -26.02
C LYS A 53 -1.65 0.91 -25.66
N GLN A 54 -1.90 1.65 -24.58
CA GLN A 54 -1.05 2.74 -24.09
C GLN A 54 -0.74 2.52 -22.62
N SER A 55 0.48 2.88 -22.22
CA SER A 55 0.86 2.93 -20.82
C SER A 55 0.27 4.19 -20.18
N PRO A 56 -0.29 4.12 -18.97
CA PRO A 56 -0.75 5.30 -18.27
C PRO A 56 0.45 6.23 -18.02
N SER A 57 0.34 7.50 -18.42
CA SER A 57 1.39 8.52 -18.24
C SER A 57 1.54 8.99 -16.79
N ILE A 58 0.65 8.55 -15.89
CA ILE A 58 0.62 8.96 -14.49
C ILE A 58 1.36 7.95 -13.62
N ASN A 59 2.12 8.46 -12.64
CA ASN A 59 2.78 7.62 -11.65
C ASN A 59 1.77 7.10 -10.61
N LEU A 60 1.22 5.92 -10.88
CA LEU A 60 0.26 5.21 -10.03
C LEU A 60 0.80 4.88 -8.62
N MET A 61 2.12 4.96 -8.39
CA MET A 61 2.72 4.73 -7.06
C MET A 61 2.37 5.81 -6.04
N ASN A 62 2.09 7.04 -6.48
CA ASN A 62 1.78 8.16 -5.61
C ASN A 62 0.30 8.19 -5.18
N LEU A 63 -0.55 7.37 -5.77
CA LEU A 63 -1.98 7.35 -5.48
C LEU A 63 -2.30 6.51 -4.25
N SER A 64 -3.42 6.80 -3.58
CA SER A 64 -3.95 5.98 -2.50
C SER A 64 -4.59 4.69 -3.04
N VAL A 65 -4.80 3.70 -2.16
CA VAL A 65 -5.49 2.44 -2.53
C VAL A 65 -6.91 2.72 -3.01
N GLU A 66 -7.62 3.67 -2.39
CA GLU A 66 -8.97 4.09 -2.77
C GLU A 66 -9.01 4.76 -4.16
N GLN A 67 -8.00 5.57 -4.47
CA GLN A 67 -7.86 6.16 -5.79
C GLN A 67 -7.57 5.09 -6.85
N LEU A 68 -6.73 4.10 -6.54
CA LEU A 68 -6.49 2.95 -7.43
C LEU A 68 -7.76 2.13 -7.66
N ASP A 69 -8.56 1.94 -6.63
CA ASP A 69 -9.84 1.21 -6.73
C ASP A 69 -10.83 1.97 -7.63
N SER A 70 -10.98 3.27 -7.40
CA SER A 70 -11.79 4.17 -8.24
C SER A 70 -11.34 4.17 -9.71
N ILE A 71 -10.03 4.11 -9.96
CA ILE A 71 -9.48 3.97 -11.32
C ILE A 71 -9.87 2.63 -11.91
N SER A 72 -9.81 1.55 -11.13
CA SER A 72 -10.15 0.21 -11.60
C SER A 72 -11.62 0.10 -12.01
N ASP A 73 -12.54 0.64 -11.21
CA ASP A 73 -13.97 0.71 -11.53
C ASP A 73 -14.24 1.55 -12.77
N ARG A 74 -13.57 2.71 -12.87
CA ARG A 74 -13.66 3.57 -14.06
C ARG A 74 -13.05 2.92 -15.30
N LEU A 75 -12.02 2.11 -15.15
CA LEU A 75 -11.39 1.40 -16.26
C LEU A 75 -12.30 0.29 -16.82
N LEU A 76 -13.10 -0.32 -15.94
CA LEU A 76 -14.11 -1.31 -16.31
C LEU A 76 -15.33 -0.67 -16.98
N THR A 77 -15.71 0.55 -16.58
CA THR A 77 -16.93 1.22 -17.05
C THR A 77 -16.73 2.23 -18.18
N CYS A 78 -15.59 2.89 -18.26
CA CYS A 78 -15.31 3.93 -19.25
C CYS A 78 -14.46 3.42 -20.43
N ASP A 79 -14.81 3.86 -21.64
CA ASP A 79 -14.12 3.46 -22.89
C ASP A 79 -13.10 4.48 -23.41
N LYS A 80 -12.84 5.57 -22.67
CA LYS A 80 -11.87 6.61 -23.03
C LYS A 80 -10.88 6.86 -21.90
N MET A 81 -9.58 6.91 -22.25
CA MET A 81 -8.47 7.06 -21.31
C MET A 81 -8.56 8.34 -20.48
N GLU A 82 -9.04 9.43 -21.08
CA GLU A 82 -9.19 10.71 -20.39
C GLU A 82 -10.28 10.66 -19.31
N ASP A 83 -11.40 9.98 -19.55
CA ASP A 83 -12.51 9.88 -18.59
C ASP A 83 -12.16 9.00 -17.37
N VAL A 84 -11.24 8.04 -17.55
CA VAL A 84 -10.70 7.24 -16.44
C VAL A 84 -9.82 8.11 -15.53
N LEU A 85 -9.10 9.06 -16.10
CA LEU A 85 -8.19 9.97 -15.39
C LEU A 85 -8.90 11.22 -14.85
N LYS A 86 -10.09 11.54 -15.38
CA LYS A 86 -10.92 12.70 -15.03
C LYS A 86 -11.61 12.48 -13.68
N GLY A 87 -10.91 12.85 -12.61
CA GLY A 87 -11.40 12.72 -11.23
C GLY A 87 -10.26 12.54 -10.23
N ILE A 88 -9.16 11.93 -10.66
CA ILE A 88 -7.98 11.73 -9.81
C ILE A 88 -7.24 13.06 -9.58
N VAL A 89 -7.19 13.92 -10.61
CA VAL A 89 -6.51 15.22 -10.55
C VAL A 89 -7.29 16.21 -9.67
N SER A 90 -8.62 16.10 -9.61
CA SER A 90 -9.49 16.98 -8.81
C SER A 90 -9.21 16.88 -7.31
N ASP A 91 -8.98 15.66 -6.80
CA ASP A 91 -8.86 15.39 -5.37
C ASP A 91 -7.44 15.61 -4.83
N SER A 92 -6.46 15.83 -5.70
CA SER A 92 -5.11 16.22 -5.28
C SER A 92 -5.00 17.68 -4.80
N SER A 93 -6.10 18.44 -4.86
CA SER A 93 -6.14 19.88 -4.51
C SER A 93 -6.90 20.22 -3.23
N SER A 94 -7.45 19.25 -2.48
CA SER A 94 -8.36 19.53 -1.34
C SER A 94 -7.87 19.09 0.04
N SER A 95 -6.59 18.77 0.25
CA SER A 95 -6.06 18.51 1.60
C SER A 95 -4.75 19.24 1.89
N THR A 96 -4.73 20.56 1.65
CA THR A 96 -3.81 21.52 2.29
C THR A 96 -4.58 22.72 2.85
N SER A 97 -5.40 22.49 3.87
CA SER A 97 -5.97 23.50 4.80
C SER A 97 -6.60 22.68 5.93
N SER A 98 -6.31 22.81 7.22
CA SER A 98 -5.82 23.91 8.04
C SER A 98 -5.12 23.37 9.29
#